data_AF-A0A9W8U393-F1
#
_entry.id   AF-A0A9W8U393-F1
#
_cell.length_a   1.000
_cell.length_b   1.000
_cell.length_c   1.000
_cell.angle_alpha   90.00
_cell.angle_beta   90.00
_cell.angle_gamma   90.00
#
_symmetry.space_group_name_H-M   'P 1'
#
loop_
_entity.id
_entity.type
_entity.pdbx_description
1 polymer ?
#
loop_
_entity_poly.entity_id
_entity_poly.type
_entity_poly.pdbx_seq_one_letter_code
_entity_poly.pdbx_strand_id
1 'polypeptide(L)'
;PLAFFTPKNLSFINSNIHKIDRTRVAHEEKKYILNISNMEKRIKEAKTGPSRDEEMTVLDWWKAYDNYYVFESSRATSLENNPRALFFKSHFNFFVNQEDSEELYDTWRPYEAKLRQRHYGFDTEFDAATY
;
A
#
# COMPACT_ATOMS: atom_id res chain seq x y z
N PRO A 1 4.05 0.15 -0.03
CA PRO A 1 4.07 -1.30 0.31
C PRO A 1 2.80 -1.68 1.09
N LEU A 2 2.16 -2.82 0.79
CA LEU A 2 1.01 -3.31 1.56
C LEU A 2 1.41 -3.69 2.98
N ALA A 3 2.62 -4.19 3.17
CA ALA A 3 3.13 -4.60 4.49
C ALA A 3 3.01 -3.49 5.55
N PHE A 4 3.10 -2.22 5.14
CA PHE A 4 2.96 -1.07 6.04
C PHE A 4 1.55 -0.92 6.62
N PHE A 5 0.55 -1.49 5.97
CA PHE A 5 -0.85 -1.40 6.34
C PHE A 5 -1.30 -2.51 7.29
N THR A 6 -0.40 -3.38 7.75
CA THR A 6 -0.72 -4.25 8.89
C THR A 6 -1.00 -3.38 10.13
N PRO A 7 -1.95 -3.75 11.01
CA PRO A 7 -2.28 -2.93 12.19
C PRO A 7 -1.08 -2.60 13.09
N LYS A 8 -0.16 -3.56 13.25
CA LYS A 8 1.07 -3.37 14.04
C LYS A 8 1.99 -2.35 13.40
N ASN A 9 2.19 -2.41 12.08
CA ASN A 9 3.03 -1.46 11.37
C ASN A 9 2.40 -0.07 11.33
N LEU A 10 1.08 0.05 11.12
CA LEU A 10 0.38 1.33 11.19
C LEU A 10 0.53 1.98 12.56
N SER A 11 0.34 1.21 13.64
CA SER A 11 0.55 1.70 15.01
C SER A 11 1.99 2.20 15.21
N PHE A 12 2.98 1.40 14.78
CA PHE A 12 4.39 1.78 14.86
C PHE A 12 4.72 3.06 14.06
N ILE A 13 4.25 3.13 12.81
CA ILE A 13 4.46 4.28 11.92
C ILE A 13 3.84 5.53 12.55
N ASN A 14 2.61 5.46 13.03
CA ASN A 14 1.92 6.59 13.64
C ASN A 14 2.69 7.12 14.86
N SER A 15 3.16 6.22 15.73
CA SER A 15 3.96 6.60 16.92
C SER A 15 5.37 7.12 16.58
N ASN A 16 5.93 6.76 15.42
CA ASN A 16 7.31 7.09 15.05
C ASN A 16 7.42 7.95 13.77
N ILE A 17 6.33 8.60 13.35
CA ILE A 17 6.27 9.38 12.10
C ILE A 17 7.25 10.56 12.07
N HIS A 18 7.64 11.06 13.24
CA HIS A 18 8.64 12.12 13.41
C HIS A 18 10.09 11.63 13.23
N LYS A 19 10.33 10.32 13.30
CA LYS A 19 11.64 9.70 13.10
C LYS A 19 11.83 9.21 11.67
N ILE A 20 10.76 9.11 10.88
CA ILE A 20 10.82 8.67 9.49
C ILE A 20 11.38 9.80 8.63
N ASP A 21 12.45 9.51 7.89
CA ASP A 21 13.10 10.46 7.01
C ASP A 21 12.12 10.95 5.94
N ARG A 22 12.21 12.26 5.62
CA ARG A 22 11.36 12.91 4.64
C ARG A 22 12.22 13.65 3.63
N THR A 23 11.92 13.44 2.35
CA THR A 23 12.57 14.18 1.27
C THR A 23 11.67 15.33 0.83
N ARG A 24 12.22 16.55 0.80
CA ARG A 24 11.50 17.72 0.28
C ARG A 24 11.37 17.61 -1.23
N VAL A 25 10.17 17.88 -1.75
CA VAL A 25 9.96 17.99 -3.19
C VAL A 25 10.53 19.33 -3.66
N ALA A 26 11.50 19.30 -4.57
CA ALA A 26 12.29 20.48 -4.96
C ALA A 26 11.45 21.67 -5.46
N HIS A 27 10.28 21.40 -6.04
CA HIS A 27 9.43 22.41 -6.70
C HIS A 27 8.16 22.77 -5.91
N GLU A 28 7.95 22.21 -4.71
CA GLU A 28 6.76 22.49 -3.89
C GLU A 28 7.17 22.73 -2.45
N GLU A 29 7.13 24.00 -2.02
CA GLU A 29 7.76 24.47 -0.78
C GLU A 29 7.27 23.76 0.50
N LYS A 30 6.15 23.05 0.45
CA LYS A 30 5.51 22.39 1.60
C LYS A 30 5.17 20.91 1.39
N LYS A 31 5.59 20.28 0.28
CA LYS A 31 5.36 18.83 0.08
C LYS A 31 6.60 18.03 0.44
N TYR A 32 6.36 17.01 1.26
CA TYR A 32 7.36 16.06 1.73
C TYR A 32 6.96 14.66 1.31
N ILE A 33 7.92 13.89 0.80
CA ILE A 33 7.75 12.49 0.47
C ILE A 33 8.38 11.66 1.59
N LEU A 34 7.63 10.69 2.11
CA LEU A 34 8.16 9.74 3.08
C LEU A 34 9.18 8.82 2.41
N ASN A 35 10.35 8.66 3.03
CA ASN A 35 11.36 7.73 2.53
C ASN A 35 10.96 6.28 2.85
N ILE A 36 10.46 5.58 1.83
CA ILE A 36 9.99 4.20 1.95
C ILE A 36 11.10 3.26 2.45
N SER A 37 12.34 3.40 1.95
CA SER A 37 13.46 2.55 2.39
C SER A 37 13.83 2.77 3.86
N ASN A 38 13.74 4.02 4.34
CA ASN A 38 13.89 4.32 5.77
C ASN A 38 12.77 3.68 6.59
N MET A 39 11.51 3.75 6.11
CA MET A 39 10.37 3.10 6.76
C MET A 39 10.53 1.59 6.85
N GLU A 40 10.88 0.91 5.75
CA GLU A 40 11.15 -0.53 5.73
C GLU A 40 12.22 -0.92 6.76
N LYS A 41 13.34 -0.20 6.76
CA LYS A 41 14.44 -0.43 7.70
C LYS A 41 13.98 -0.31 9.15
N ARG A 42 13.22 0.74 9.48
CA ARG A 42 12.74 0.97 10.85
C ARG A 42 11.74 -0.09 11.32
N ILE A 43 10.82 -0.50 10.46
CA ILE A 43 9.87 -1.58 10.74
C ILE A 43 10.63 -2.89 11.01
N LYS A 44 11.62 -3.19 10.16
CA LYS A 44 12.48 -4.38 10.30
C LYS A 44 13.28 -4.38 11.60
N GLU A 45 13.91 -3.25 11.95
CA GLU A 45 14.66 -3.09 13.21
C GLU A 45 13.77 -3.21 14.45
N ALA A 46 12.56 -2.66 14.40
CA ALA A 46 11.59 -2.72 15.49
C ALA A 46 10.88 -4.07 15.60
N LYS A 47 11.00 -4.95 14.60
CA LYS A 47 10.37 -6.28 14.54
C LYS A 47 8.85 -6.25 14.78
N THR A 48 8.18 -5.20 14.29
CA THR A 48 6.74 -4.99 14.51
C THR A 48 5.86 -5.85 13.61
N GLY A 49 6.37 -6.25 12.46
CA GLY A 49 5.67 -7.01 11.44
C GLY A 49 6.50 -7.15 10.16
N PRO A 50 5.89 -7.61 9.06
CA PRO A 50 6.57 -7.68 7.77
C PRO A 50 7.01 -6.28 7.33
N SER A 51 8.26 -6.14 6.91
CA SER A 51 8.78 -4.87 6.39
C SER A 51 8.51 -4.70 4.89
N ARG A 52 8.29 -5.82 4.21
CA ARG A 52 8.04 -5.90 2.76
C ARG A 52 6.89 -6.84 2.45
N ASP A 53 6.30 -6.67 1.27
CA ASP A 53 5.12 -7.44 0.84
C ASP A 53 5.46 -8.94 0.69
N GLU A 54 6.69 -9.29 0.32
CA GLU A 54 7.15 -10.68 0.19
C GLU A 54 7.34 -11.38 1.55
N GLU A 55 7.46 -10.62 2.63
CA GLU A 55 7.62 -11.14 4.00
C GLU A 55 6.26 -11.40 4.68
N MET A 56 5.15 -11.05 4.01
CA MET A 56 3.81 -11.18 4.56
C MET A 56 3.33 -12.63 4.55
N THR A 57 2.68 -13.03 5.63
CA THR A 57 1.82 -14.22 5.64
C THR A 57 0.45 -13.88 5.06
N VAL A 58 -0.32 -14.91 4.72
CA VAL A 58 -1.72 -14.74 4.32
C VAL A 58 -2.54 -13.97 5.36
N LEU A 59 -2.33 -14.26 6.65
CA LEU A 59 -2.97 -13.54 7.76
C LEU A 59 -2.55 -12.07 7.85
N ASP A 60 -1.30 -11.75 7.55
CA ASP A 60 -0.84 -10.36 7.48
C ASP A 60 -1.49 -9.64 6.31
N TRP A 61 -1.64 -10.32 5.18
CA TRP A 61 -2.30 -9.79 3.99
C TRP A 61 -3.76 -9.47 4.27
N TRP A 62 -4.50 -10.41 4.88
CA TRP A 62 -5.89 -10.21 5.32
C TRP A 62 -6.06 -9.00 6.25
N LYS A 63 -5.10 -8.76 7.13
CA LYS A 63 -5.14 -7.61 8.04
C LYS A 63 -4.73 -6.30 7.36
N ALA A 64 -3.96 -6.37 6.28
CA ALA A 64 -3.41 -5.20 5.61
C ALA A 64 -4.31 -4.66 4.50
N TYR A 65 -4.95 -5.53 3.71
CA TYR A 65 -5.70 -5.11 2.53
C TYR A 65 -6.88 -4.19 2.87
N ASP A 66 -7.56 -4.43 3.99
CA ASP A 66 -8.71 -3.60 4.38
C ASP A 66 -8.25 -2.18 4.75
N ASN A 67 -7.20 -2.06 5.57
CA ASN A 67 -6.57 -0.77 5.88
C ASN A 67 -6.06 -0.06 4.62
N TYR A 68 -5.49 -0.81 3.67
CA TYR A 68 -5.02 -0.29 2.41
C TYR A 68 -6.16 0.25 1.54
N TYR A 69 -7.24 -0.52 1.44
CA TYR A 69 -8.44 -0.15 0.71
C TYR A 69 -9.09 1.11 1.29
N VAL A 70 -9.21 1.21 2.63
CA VAL A 70 -9.71 2.40 3.31
C VAL A 70 -8.82 3.61 3.01
N PHE A 71 -7.49 3.44 3.06
CA PHE A 71 -6.55 4.51 2.74
C PHE A 71 -6.71 4.99 1.29
N GLU A 72 -6.70 4.09 0.31
CA GLU A 72 -6.86 4.49 -1.10
C GLU A 72 -8.24 5.09 -1.39
N SER A 73 -9.28 4.61 -0.72
CA SER A 73 -10.62 5.19 -0.81
C SER A 73 -10.69 6.59 -0.19
N SER A 74 -9.96 6.85 0.90
CA SER A 74 -9.92 8.18 1.54
C SER A 74 -9.25 9.26 0.67
N ARG A 75 -8.46 8.86 -0.33
CA ARG A 75 -7.85 9.77 -1.30
C ARG A 75 -8.83 10.23 -2.38
N ALA A 76 -10.01 9.61 -2.47
CA ALA A 76 -11.07 10.01 -3.37
C ALA A 76 -11.82 11.22 -2.79
N THR A 77 -11.98 12.28 -3.58
CA THR A 77 -12.84 13.43 -3.24
C THR A 77 -14.34 13.11 -3.30
N SER A 78 -14.73 11.97 -3.88
CA SER A 78 -16.11 11.47 -3.98
C SER A 78 -16.12 9.94 -3.89
N LEU A 79 -16.92 9.37 -2.99
CA LEU A 79 -16.95 7.93 -2.71
C LEU A 79 -17.75 7.11 -3.73
N GLU A 80 -18.72 7.72 -4.42
CA GLU A 80 -19.70 6.94 -5.20
C GLU A 80 -19.22 6.53 -6.60
N ASN A 81 -18.20 7.18 -7.17
CA ASN A 81 -17.73 6.86 -8.52
C ASN A 81 -16.21 7.06 -8.73
N ASN A 82 -15.40 6.98 -7.68
CA ASN A 82 -13.96 7.14 -7.86
C ASN A 82 -13.34 5.88 -8.49
N PRO A 83 -12.73 5.97 -9.69
CA PRO A 83 -12.17 4.82 -10.39
C PRO A 83 -11.09 4.07 -9.58
N ARG A 84 -10.31 4.79 -8.76
CA ARG A 84 -9.28 4.20 -7.91
C ARG A 84 -9.88 3.39 -6.77
N ALA A 85 -10.90 3.92 -6.09
CA ALA A 85 -11.58 3.19 -5.01
C ALA A 85 -12.27 1.92 -5.56
N LEU A 86 -12.94 2.03 -6.72
CA LEU A 86 -13.55 0.90 -7.41
C LEU A 86 -12.52 -0.15 -7.86
N PHE A 87 -11.35 0.30 -8.33
CA PHE A 87 -10.23 -0.58 -8.67
C PHE A 87 -9.78 -1.38 -7.45
N PHE A 88 -9.40 -0.72 -6.35
CA PHE A 88 -8.88 -1.44 -5.17
C PHE A 88 -9.93 -2.35 -4.53
N LYS A 89 -11.20 -1.95 -4.54
CA LYS A 89 -12.32 -2.82 -4.12
C LYS A 89 -12.35 -4.10 -4.96
N SER A 90 -12.36 -3.95 -6.28
CA SER A 90 -12.46 -5.09 -7.22
C SER A 90 -11.21 -5.97 -7.17
N HIS A 91 -10.03 -5.35 -7.11
CA HIS A 91 -8.73 -6.01 -7.04
C HIS A 91 -8.63 -6.91 -5.81
N PHE A 92 -8.87 -6.38 -4.61
CA PHE A 92 -8.79 -7.21 -3.41
C PHE A 92 -9.91 -8.26 -3.38
N ASN A 93 -11.15 -7.89 -3.72
CA ASN A 93 -12.27 -8.85 -3.76
C ASN A 93 -12.01 -10.04 -4.68
N PHE A 94 -11.27 -9.85 -5.79
CA PHE A 94 -10.89 -10.97 -6.65
C PHE A 94 -10.10 -12.03 -5.87
N PHE A 95 -9.06 -11.65 -5.14
CA PHE A 95 -8.24 -12.59 -4.37
C PHE A 95 -8.97 -13.13 -3.15
N VAL A 96 -9.76 -12.27 -2.48
CA VAL A 96 -10.47 -12.64 -1.24
C VAL A 96 -11.54 -13.70 -1.46
N ASN A 97 -12.26 -13.64 -2.59
CA ASN A 97 -13.42 -14.50 -2.84
C ASN A 97 -13.07 -15.82 -3.55
N GLN A 98 -11.79 -16.17 -3.68
CA GLN A 98 -11.41 -17.49 -4.18
C GLN A 98 -11.57 -18.53 -3.05
N GLU A 99 -12.20 -19.66 -3.35
CA GLU A 99 -12.38 -20.76 -2.38
C GLU A 99 -11.02 -21.24 -1.84
N ASP A 100 -10.02 -21.33 -2.71
CA ASP A 100 -8.66 -21.76 -2.38
C ASP A 100 -7.71 -20.58 -2.08
N SER A 101 -8.25 -19.41 -1.73
CA SER A 101 -7.46 -18.16 -1.57
C SER A 101 -6.30 -18.29 -0.58
N GLU A 102 -6.51 -19.02 0.52
CA GLU A 102 -5.48 -19.26 1.54
C GLU A 102 -4.40 -20.23 1.03
N GLU A 103 -4.80 -21.35 0.44
CA GLU A 103 -3.88 -22.37 -0.08
C GLU A 103 -3.02 -21.84 -1.24
N LEU A 104 -3.61 -20.99 -2.08
CA LEU A 104 -2.93 -20.41 -3.24
C LEU A 104 -2.15 -19.14 -2.91
N TYR A 105 -2.13 -18.68 -1.65
CA TYR A 105 -1.53 -17.41 -1.25
C TYR A 105 -0.11 -17.21 -1.78
N ASP A 106 0.79 -18.15 -1.55
CA ASP A 106 2.17 -18.05 -2.00
C ASP A 106 2.30 -18.01 -3.52
N THR A 107 1.33 -18.62 -4.22
CA THR A 107 1.26 -18.63 -5.68
C THR A 107 0.78 -17.29 -6.23
N TRP A 108 -0.29 -16.71 -5.67
CA TRP A 108 -0.90 -15.49 -6.21
C TRP A 108 -0.29 -14.20 -5.68
N ARG A 109 0.30 -14.17 -4.48
CA ARG A 109 0.89 -12.94 -3.89
C ARG A 109 1.86 -12.18 -4.81
N PRO A 110 2.80 -12.81 -5.55
CA PRO A 110 3.68 -12.05 -6.44
C PRO A 110 2.92 -11.43 -7.62
N TYR A 111 1.81 -12.03 -8.07
CA TYR A 111 0.98 -11.50 -9.14
C TYR A 111 0.12 -10.34 -8.64
N GLU A 112 -0.49 -10.46 -7.46
CA GLU A 112 -1.21 -9.37 -6.80
C GLU A 112 -0.32 -8.13 -6.66
N ALA A 113 0.88 -8.30 -6.10
CA ALA A 113 1.81 -7.19 -5.88
C ALA A 113 2.19 -6.50 -7.21
N LYS A 114 2.43 -7.28 -8.28
CA LYS A 114 2.70 -6.74 -9.62
C LYS A 114 1.52 -5.97 -10.19
N LEU A 115 0.30 -6.50 -10.06
CA LEU A 115 -0.91 -5.84 -10.56
C LEU A 115 -1.15 -4.51 -9.84
N ARG A 116 -0.97 -4.48 -8.52
CA ARG A 116 -1.07 -3.27 -7.71
C ARG A 116 -0.01 -2.23 -8.10
N GLN A 117 1.25 -2.64 -8.28
CA GLN A 117 2.32 -1.74 -8.74
C GLN A 117 2.07 -1.19 -10.14
N ARG A 118 1.57 -2.02 -11.08
CA ARG A 118 1.21 -1.56 -12.44
C ARG A 118 0.16 -0.46 -12.41
N HIS A 119 -0.88 -0.59 -11.57
CA HIS A 119 -1.91 0.44 -11.45
C HIS A 119 -1.31 1.81 -11.05
N TYR A 120 -0.38 1.84 -10.09
CA TYR A 120 0.33 3.09 -9.76
C TYR A 120 1.25 3.58 -10.87
N GLY A 121 1.85 2.68 -11.65
CA GLY A 121 2.63 3.05 -12.83
C GLY A 121 1.79 3.81 -13.85
N PHE A 122 0.60 3.30 -14.19
CA PHE A 122 -0.32 3.97 -15.12
C PHE A 122 -0.82 5.33 -14.60
N ASP A 123 -1.09 5.45 -13.30
CA ASP A 123 -1.50 6.72 -12.67
C ASP A 123 -0.36 7.76 -12.56
N THR A 124 0.89 7.39 -12.89
CA THR A 124 2.07 8.27 -12.78
C THR A 124 2.75 8.55 -14.12
N GLU A 125 2.23 8.01 -15.23
CA GLU A 125 2.68 8.40 -16.56
C GLU A 125 2.31 9.86 -16.83
N PHE A 126 3.31 10.67 -17.19
CA PHE A 126 3.10 12.05 -17.60
C PHE A 126 2.28 12.07 -18.89
N ASP A 127 1.03 12.51 -18.79
CA ASP A 127 0.20 12.77 -19.97
C ASP A 127 0.37 14.23 -20.40
N ALA A 128 1.18 14.44 -21.44
CA ALA A 128 1.42 15.73 -22.05
C ALA A 128 0.13 16.40 -22.59
N ALA A 129 -0.96 15.65 -22.80
CA ALA A 129 -2.23 16.20 -23.25
C ALA A 129 -3.08 16.82 -22.12
N THR A 130 -2.70 16.61 -20.86
CA THR A 130 -3.41 17.15 -19.67
C THR A 130 -2.66 18.28 -18.96
N TYR A 131 -1.56 18.80 -19.53
CA TYR A 131 -0.73 19.88 -18.98
C TYR A 131 -0.61 21.10 -19.91
#